data_AF-A0A8T6P6L1-F1
#
_entry.id   AF-A0A8T6P6L1-F1
#
_cell.length_a   1.000
_cell.length_b   1.000
_cell.length_c   1.000
_cell.angle_alpha   90.00
_cell.angle_beta   90.00
_cell.angle_gamma   90.00
#
_symmetry.space_group_name_H-M   'P 1'
#
loop_
_entity.id
_entity.type
_entity.pdbx_description
1 polymer ?
#
loop_
_entity_poly.entity_id
_entity_poly.type
_entity_poly.pdbx_seq_one_letter_code
_entity_poly.pdbx_strand_id
1 'polypeptide(L)'
;MSHEEAVMRARELIEAGDRVNSRWILIEILQNDRENVAAWRMMVPVAKDKTEAMHCLRQVLRLRPRDPWATNLLERLENPARRDPNEDSQVIFRRADVPMT
;
A
#
# COMPACT_ATOMS: atom_id res chain seq x y z
N MET A 1 -12.77 18.49 -3.27
CA MET A 1 -11.98 17.60 -4.14
C MET A 1 -12.90 16.51 -4.63
N SER A 2 -12.89 16.22 -5.93
CA SER A 2 -13.52 15.02 -6.49
C SER A 2 -12.79 13.76 -6.00
N HIS A 3 -13.49 12.62 -5.98
CA HIS A 3 -12.87 11.32 -5.67
C HIS A 3 -11.71 11.00 -6.65
N GLU A 4 -11.84 11.39 -7.91
CA GLU A 4 -10.79 11.17 -8.93
C GLU A 4 -9.56 12.05 -8.69
N GLU A 5 -9.77 13.30 -8.28
CA GLU A 5 -8.68 14.24 -7.95
C GLU A 5 -7.91 13.76 -6.72
N ALA A 6 -8.62 13.25 -5.69
CA ALA A 6 -7.99 12.72 -4.50
C ALA A 6 -7.12 11.50 -4.80
N VAL A 7 -7.58 10.57 -5.65
CA VAL A 7 -6.80 9.39 -6.06
C VAL A 7 -5.56 9.80 -6.86
N MET A 8 -5.70 10.74 -7.80
CA MET A 8 -4.56 11.26 -8.56
C MET A 8 -3.54 11.90 -7.63
N ARG A 9 -3.98 12.73 -6.68
CA ARG A 9 -3.10 13.40 -5.73
C ARG A 9 -2.39 12.42 -4.81
N ALA A 10 -3.09 11.40 -4.31
CA ALA A 10 -2.49 10.35 -3.50
C ALA A 10 -1.37 9.62 -4.26
N ARG A 11 -1.58 9.36 -5.56
CA ARG A 11 -0.58 8.73 -6.43
C ARG A 11 0.65 9.60 -6.63
N GLU A 12 0.49 10.89 -6.93
CA GLU A 12 1.60 11.83 -7.06
C GLU A 12 2.48 11.85 -5.80
N LEU A 13 1.85 11.85 -4.62
CA LEU A 13 2.56 11.83 -3.35
C LEU A 13 3.31 10.50 -3.12
N ILE A 14 2.76 9.36 -3.55
CA ILE A 14 3.47 8.07 -3.52
C ILE A 14 4.70 8.13 -4.41
N GLU A 15 4.54 8.64 -5.63
CA GLU A 15 5.62 8.77 -6.62
C GLU A 15 6.70 9.74 -6.14
N ALA A 16 6.33 10.80 -5.41
CA ALA A 16 7.24 11.73 -4.76
C ALA A 16 7.88 11.19 -3.46
N GLY A 17 7.48 10.00 -2.98
CA GLY A 17 7.96 9.42 -1.73
C GLY A 17 7.35 10.01 -0.45
N ASP A 18 6.37 10.91 -0.58
CA ASP A 18 5.64 11.51 0.55
C ASP A 18 4.54 10.56 1.05
N ARG A 19 4.99 9.54 1.79
CA ARG A 19 4.12 8.50 2.34
C ARG A 19 3.14 9.05 3.38
N VAL A 20 3.54 10.09 4.12
CA VAL A 20 2.71 10.68 5.18
C VAL A 20 1.50 11.36 4.57
N ASN A 21 1.71 12.30 3.64
CA ASN A 21 0.60 13.03 3.04
C ASN A 21 -0.24 12.13 2.13
N SER A 22 0.38 11.19 1.41
CA SER A 22 -0.38 10.20 0.63
C SER A 22 -1.33 9.40 1.51
N ARG A 23 -0.85 8.92 2.66
CA ARG A 23 -1.66 8.17 3.62
C ARG A 23 -2.85 8.98 4.14
N TRP A 24 -2.68 10.26 4.42
CA TRP A 24 -3.80 11.13 4.84
C TRP A 24 -4.90 11.19 3.79
N ILE A 25 -4.54 11.40 2.52
CA ILE A 25 -5.51 11.45 1.41
C ILE A 25 -6.20 10.10 1.22
N LEU A 26 -5.44 8.99 1.27
CA LEU A 26 -5.99 7.66 1.14
C LEU A 26 -6.97 7.31 2.27
N ILE A 27 -6.71 7.74 3.49
CA ILE A 27 -7.65 7.59 4.61
C ILE A 27 -8.94 8.36 4.34
N GLU A 28 -8.86 9.59 3.85
CA GLU A 28 -10.04 10.39 3.49
C GLU A 28 -10.87 9.72 2.40
N ILE A 29 -10.22 9.18 1.35
CA ILE A 29 -10.90 8.42 0.30
C ILE A 29 -11.62 7.22 0.91
N LEU A 30 -10.95 6.44 1.76
CA LEU A 30 -11.51 5.23 2.37
C LEU A 30 -12.59 5.52 3.42
N GLN A 31 -12.59 6.70 4.04
CA GLN A 31 -13.67 7.13 4.93
C GLN A 31 -14.95 7.42 4.15
N ASN A 32 -14.84 7.98 2.94
CA ASN A 32 -15.97 8.28 2.06
C ASN A 32 -16.42 7.05 1.26
N ASP A 33 -15.48 6.24 0.76
CA ASP A 33 -15.72 5.02 0.00
C ASP A 33 -14.84 3.87 0.52
N ARG A 34 -15.41 3.08 1.44
CA ARG A 34 -14.74 1.91 2.05
C ARG A 34 -14.54 0.75 1.07
N GLU A 35 -15.19 0.79 -0.09
CA GLU A 35 -15.11 -0.25 -1.12
C GLU A 35 -14.14 0.14 -2.25
N ASN A 36 -13.44 1.25 -2.10
CA ASN A 36 -12.44 1.71 -3.05
C ASN A 36 -11.20 0.81 -3.06
N VAL A 37 -11.20 -0.18 -3.95
CA VAL A 37 -10.09 -1.12 -4.12
C VAL A 37 -8.79 -0.39 -4.46
N ALA A 38 -8.83 0.66 -5.28
CA ALA A 38 -7.63 1.38 -5.69
C ALA A 38 -6.96 2.06 -4.48
N ALA A 39 -7.74 2.69 -3.61
CA ALA A 39 -7.23 3.30 -2.39
C ALA A 39 -6.63 2.26 -1.42
N TRP A 40 -7.28 1.10 -1.23
CA TRP A 40 -6.72 0.02 -0.43
C TRP A 40 -5.41 -0.53 -0.99
N ARG A 41 -5.28 -0.63 -2.32
CA ARG A 41 -4.03 -1.05 -2.98
C ARG A 41 -2.92 -0.02 -2.81
N MET A 42 -3.24 1.27 -2.98
CA MET A 42 -2.29 2.37 -2.81
C MET A 42 -1.84 2.57 -1.35
N MET A 43 -2.66 2.14 -0.38
CA MET A 43 -2.31 2.21 1.05
C MET A 43 -1.19 1.24 1.45
N VAL A 44 -1.05 0.11 0.76
CA VAL A 44 -0.05 -0.93 1.08
C VAL A 44 1.40 -0.41 1.09
N PRO A 45 1.91 0.28 0.06
CA PRO A 45 3.30 0.80 0.06
C PRO A 45 3.54 1.97 1.04
N VAL A 46 2.48 2.65 1.49
CA VAL A 46 2.56 3.76 2.45
C VAL A 46 2.14 3.36 3.87
N ALA A 47 1.90 2.07 4.08
CA ALA A 47 1.57 1.52 5.38
C ALA A 47 2.72 1.74 6.38
N LYS A 48 2.38 2.07 7.64
CA LYS A 48 3.36 2.27 8.73
C LYS A 48 4.15 1.01 9.06
N ASP A 49 3.50 -0.14 8.92
CA ASP A 49 4.08 -1.42 9.29
C ASP A 49 3.47 -2.57 8.48
N LYS A 50 4.07 -3.74 8.65
CA LYS A 50 3.64 -4.99 8.02
C LYS A 50 2.20 -5.36 8.36
N THR A 51 1.76 -5.11 9.59
CA THR A 51 0.41 -5.45 10.05
C THR A 51 -0.64 -4.62 9.33
N GLU A 52 -0.40 -3.32 9.15
CA GLU A 52 -1.28 -2.43 8.40
C GLU A 52 -1.28 -2.79 6.90
N ALA A 53 -0.13 -3.10 6.31
CA ALA A 53 -0.06 -3.58 4.92
C ALA A 53 -0.89 -4.86 4.73
N MET A 54 -0.76 -5.84 5.63
CA MET A 54 -1.57 -7.07 5.60
C MET A 54 -3.06 -6.79 5.81
N HIS A 55 -3.42 -5.82 6.65
CA HIS A 55 -4.81 -5.39 6.79
C HIS A 55 -5.37 -4.84 5.48
N CYS A 56 -4.62 -3.95 4.81
CA CYS A 56 -5.03 -3.37 3.52
C CYS A 56 -5.19 -4.47 2.45
N LEU A 57 -4.25 -5.41 2.36
CA LEU A 57 -4.33 -6.55 1.43
C LEU A 57 -5.56 -7.43 1.68
N ARG A 58 -5.91 -7.67 2.96
CA ARG A 58 -7.14 -8.39 3.31
C ARG A 58 -8.40 -7.63 2.90
N GLN A 59 -8.40 -6.29 2.96
CA GLN A 59 -9.52 -5.50 2.42
C GLN A 59 -9.61 -5.60 0.90
N VAL A 60 -8.47 -5.57 0.19
CA VAL A 60 -8.45 -5.80 -1.26
C VAL A 60 -9.02 -7.17 -1.59
N LEU A 61 -8.59 -8.24 -0.90
CA LEU A 61 -9.10 -9.59 -1.12
C LEU A 61 -10.58 -9.77 -0.73
N ARG A 62 -11.07 -9.03 0.27
CA ARG A 62 -12.50 -9.00 0.61
C ARG A 62 -13.34 -8.48 -0.56
N LEU A 63 -12.85 -7.45 -1.25
CA LEU A 63 -13.54 -6.78 -2.37
C LEU A 63 -13.26 -7.47 -3.72
N ARG A 64 -12.07 -8.03 -3.89
CA ARG A 64 -11.58 -8.73 -5.08
C ARG A 64 -10.93 -10.06 -4.65
N PRO A 65 -11.73 -11.12 -4.40
CA PRO A 65 -11.22 -12.40 -3.87
C PRO A 65 -10.22 -13.13 -4.76
N ARG A 66 -10.14 -12.77 -6.05
CA ARG A 66 -9.24 -13.36 -7.05
C ARG A 66 -8.14 -12.40 -7.47
N ASP A 67 -7.80 -11.40 -6.66
CA ASP A 67 -6.72 -10.45 -6.96
C ASP A 67 -5.35 -11.11 -6.76
N PRO A 68 -4.63 -11.47 -7.84
CA PRO A 68 -3.39 -12.24 -7.73
C PRO A 68 -2.28 -11.43 -7.06
N TRP A 69 -2.32 -10.10 -7.19
CA TRP A 69 -1.35 -9.22 -6.54
C TRP A 69 -1.54 -9.23 -5.03
N ALA A 70 -2.78 -9.10 -4.56
CA ALA A 70 -3.05 -9.09 -3.14
C ALA A 70 -2.80 -10.45 -2.48
N THR A 71 -3.16 -11.56 -3.15
CA THR A 71 -2.89 -12.92 -2.65
C THR A 71 -1.39 -13.18 -2.55
N ASN A 72 -0.63 -12.96 -3.64
CA ASN A 72 0.81 -13.24 -3.64
C ASN A 72 1.54 -12.40 -2.59
N LEU A 73 1.18 -11.12 -2.47
CA LEU A 73 1.83 -10.26 -1.51
C LEU A 73 1.46 -10.60 -0.07
N LEU A 74 0.20 -10.95 0.21
CA LEU A 74 -0.21 -11.39 1.54
C LEU A 74 0.54 -12.66 1.95
N GLU A 75 0.66 -13.64 1.06
CA GLU A 75 1.42 -14.87 1.32
C GLU A 75 2.90 -14.59 1.63
N ARG A 76 3.52 -13.65 0.92
CA ARG A 76 4.91 -13.22 1.19
C ARG A 76 5.07 -12.56 2.55
N LEU A 77 4.09 -11.76 2.96
CA LEU A 77 4.10 -11.14 4.28
C LEU A 77 3.81 -12.18 5.37
N GLU A 78 2.92 -13.14 5.16
CA GLU A 78 2.61 -14.17 6.16
C GLU A 78 3.76 -15.19 6.32
N ASN A 79 4.45 -15.53 5.24
CA ASN A 79 5.53 -16.51 5.27
C ASN A 79 6.87 -15.92 4.79
N PRO A 80 7.69 -15.35 5.68
CA PRO A 80 8.98 -14.78 5.31
C PRO A 80 10.00 -15.82 4.80
N ALA A 81 9.79 -17.12 5.04
CA ALA A 81 10.65 -18.19 4.54
C ALA A 81 10.43 -18.53 3.06
N ARG A 82 9.35 -18.03 2.44
CA ARG A 82 9.12 -18.08 0.98
C ARG A 82 9.77 -16.93 0.22
N ARG A 83 10.59 -16.12 0.89
CA ARG A 83 11.31 -15.00 0.25
C ARG A 83 12.35 -15.57 -0.71
N ASP A 84 12.15 -15.40 -2.01
CA ASP A 84 13.17 -15.69 -3.01
C ASP A 84 14.46 -14.92 -2.66
N PRO A 85 15.59 -15.61 -2.42
CA PRO A 85 16.85 -14.95 -2.03
C PRO A 85 17.43 -14.03 -3.12
N ASN A 86 16.94 -14.11 -4.36
CA ASN A 86 17.38 -13.28 -5.49
C ASN A 86 16.49 -12.06 -5.79
N GLU A 87 15.42 -11.81 -5.02
CA GLU A 87 14.45 -10.73 -5.31
C GLU A 87 14.66 -9.48 -4.43
N ASP A 88 15.92 -9.16 -4.08
CA ASP A 88 16.27 -8.02 -3.22
C ASP A 88 16.21 -6.67 -3.94
N SER A 89 15.12 -6.35 -4.64
CA SER A 89 15.02 -5.06 -5.32
C SER A 89 13.71 -4.30 -5.21
N GLN A 90 12.58 -4.84 -4.71
CA GLN A 90 11.37 -4.00 -4.56
C GLN A 90 10.65 -4.13 -3.22
N VAL A 91 10.80 -3.15 -2.31
CA VAL A 91 10.02 -1.88 -2.17
C VAL A 91 8.67 -2.10 -1.47
N ILE A 92 8.69 -2.57 -0.22
CA ILE A 92 7.50 -2.39 0.65
C ILE A 92 7.89 -1.68 1.94
N PHE A 93 9.05 -2.02 2.51
CA PHE A 93 9.57 -1.36 3.71
C PHE A 93 11.05 -0.99 3.60
N ARG A 94 11.54 -0.61 2.41
CA ARG A 94 12.86 0.05 2.34
C ARG A 94 12.74 1.39 3.08
N ARG A 95 13.39 1.38 4.23
CA ARG A 95 13.57 2.40 5.27
C ARG A 95 13.91 3.75 4.63
N ALA A 96 13.01 4.72 4.80
CA ALA A 96 13.35 6.13 4.67
C ALA A 96 14.14 6.50 5.93
N ASP A 97 15.42 6.13 5.95
CA ASP A 97 16.38 6.62 6.93
C ASP A 97 17.78 6.49 6.30
N VAL A 98 18.07 7.43 5.41
CA VAL A 98 19.45 7.82 5.11
C VAL A 98 19.50 9.32 5.38
N PRO A 99 20.13 9.78 6.47
CA PRO A 99 20.38 11.20 6.64
C PRO A 99 21.34 11.66 5.54
N MET A 100 20.88 12.61 4.70
CA MET A 100 21.82 13.44 3.93
C MET A 100 22.35 14.51 4.88
N THR A 101 23.56 14.23 5.37
CA THR A 101 24.64 15.13 5.81
C THR A 101 24.26 16.33 6.68
#